data_AF-A0A915D2U8-F1
#
_entry.id   AF-A0A915D2U8-F1
#
_cell.length_a   1.000
_cell.length_b   1.000
_cell.length_c   1.000
_cell.angle_alpha   90.00
_cell.angle_beta   90.00
_cell.angle_gamma   90.00
#
_symmetry.space_group_name_H-M   'P 1'
#
loop_
_entity.id
_entity.type
_entity.pdbx_description
1 polymer ?
#
loop_
_entity_poly.entity_id
_entity_poly.type
_entity_poly.pdbx_seq_one_letter_code
_entity_poly.pdbx_strand_id
1 'polypeptide(L)'
;MFEPPFTSFFSKNQKAEEKKSVRTIGLIITFFITGISTADFVGGQKPWAVLKVDSFEGYLPENAEVGTTVRIAPSMKSASLQILVDDQDLKPGMPPAIYQYILTGYGAEKFAVDQRGFLFLNSNNDIDADRSSSTFMLHVLAREVDTTPCVAVTRSP
;
A
#
# COMPACT_ATOMS: atom_id res chain seq x y z
N MET A 1 32.42 55.86 -39.91
CA MET A 1 33.29 54.82 -39.32
C MET A 1 32.34 53.87 -38.59
N PHE A 2 32.27 52.63 -39.07
CA PHE A 2 31.16 51.68 -38.89
C PHE A 2 31.15 51.02 -37.50
N GLU A 3 29.96 50.90 -36.89
CA GLU A 3 29.71 50.06 -35.71
C GLU A 3 29.71 48.56 -36.09
N PRO A 4 30.09 47.66 -35.16
CA PRO A 4 30.03 46.21 -35.41
C PRO A 4 28.58 45.67 -35.29
N PRO A 5 28.22 44.60 -36.02
CA PRO A 5 26.88 44.03 -35.95
C PRO A 5 26.67 43.23 -34.66
N PHE A 6 25.60 43.56 -33.94
CA PHE A 6 25.06 42.77 -32.82
C PHE A 6 24.65 41.39 -33.35
N THR A 7 25.41 40.34 -33.02
CA THR A 7 25.03 38.96 -33.34
C THR A 7 24.08 38.46 -32.26
N SER A 8 22.80 38.36 -32.61
CA SER A 8 21.76 37.70 -31.81
C SER A 8 22.08 36.21 -31.71
N PHE A 9 22.63 35.77 -30.58
CA PHE A 9 22.58 34.37 -30.16
C PHE A 9 21.40 34.20 -29.20
N PHE A 10 20.20 34.01 -29.77
CA PHE A 10 19.15 33.30 -29.05
C PHE A 10 19.68 31.89 -28.77
N SER A 11 20.14 31.68 -27.53
CA SER A 11 20.44 30.35 -27.00
C SER A 11 19.16 29.52 -27.02
N LYS A 12 18.98 28.72 -28.07
CA LYS A 12 18.08 27.56 -28.08
C LYS A 12 18.67 26.48 -27.18
N ASN A 13 18.77 26.76 -25.89
CA ASN A 13 18.86 25.73 -24.87
C ASN A 13 17.48 25.61 -24.20
N GLN A 14 16.47 25.33 -25.01
CA GLN A 14 15.35 24.53 -24.53
C GLN A 14 15.95 23.16 -24.24
N LYS A 15 16.30 22.96 -22.97
CA LYS A 15 16.56 21.65 -22.39
C LYS A 15 15.34 20.80 -22.74
N ALA A 16 15.50 19.93 -23.73
CA ALA A 16 14.57 18.84 -23.95
C ALA A 16 14.65 17.99 -22.69
N GLU A 17 13.72 18.23 -21.78
CA GLU A 17 13.41 17.30 -20.71
C GLU A 17 12.78 16.10 -21.42
N GLU A 18 13.64 15.19 -21.86
CA GLU A 18 13.24 13.89 -22.35
C GLU A 18 12.38 13.27 -21.24
N LYS A 19 11.06 13.25 -21.44
CA LYS A 19 10.13 12.55 -20.55
C LYS A 19 10.51 11.08 -20.61
N LYS A 20 11.45 10.67 -19.77
CA LYS A 20 11.80 9.27 -19.56
C LYS A 20 10.49 8.58 -19.21
N SER A 21 10.00 7.76 -20.12
CA SER A 21 8.77 7.01 -19.93
C SER A 21 9.02 6.06 -18.76
N VAL A 22 8.52 6.40 -17.58
CA VAL A 22 8.66 5.57 -16.38
C VAL A 22 7.71 4.40 -16.56
N ARG A 23 8.25 3.19 -16.70
CA ARG A 23 7.40 1.99 -16.74
C ARG A 23 6.90 1.69 -15.34
N THR A 24 5.71 1.11 -15.28
CA THR A 24 5.02 0.82 -14.02
C THR A 24 4.84 -0.68 -13.89
N ILE A 25 5.12 -1.18 -12.70
CA ILE A 25 4.97 -2.57 -12.28
C ILE A 25 3.64 -2.71 -11.57
N GLY A 26 2.92 -3.78 -11.92
CA GLY A 26 1.62 -4.10 -11.38
C GLY A 26 1.71 -4.99 -10.13
N LEU A 27 0.77 -4.82 -9.24
CA LEU A 27 0.60 -5.63 -8.05
C LEU A 27 -0.86 -6.08 -7.98
N ILE A 28 -1.09 -7.38 -7.88
CA ILE A 28 -2.42 -7.92 -7.58
C ILE A 28 -2.43 -8.26 -6.09
N ILE A 29 -3.37 -7.68 -5.35
CA ILE A 29 -3.50 -7.89 -3.92
C ILE A 29 -4.79 -8.66 -3.67
N THR A 30 -4.62 -9.84 -3.07
CA THR A 30 -5.72 -10.66 -2.55
C THR A 30 -5.75 -10.54 -1.04
N PHE A 31 -6.93 -10.46 -0.46
CA PHE A 31 -7.09 -10.26 0.98
C PHE A 31 -7.69 -11.53 1.59
N PHE A 32 -7.05 -12.03 2.64
CA PHE A 32 -7.59 -13.12 3.43
C PHE A 32 -7.68 -12.67 4.89
N ILE A 33 -8.89 -12.58 5.41
CA ILE A 33 -9.11 -12.39 6.83
C ILE A 33 -9.08 -13.77 7.48
N THR A 34 -7.95 -14.13 8.11
CA THR A 34 -7.98 -15.14 9.16
C THR A 34 -8.23 -14.41 10.47
N GLY A 35 -9.37 -14.73 11.09
CA GLY A 35 -9.93 -14.02 12.22
C GLY A 35 -8.96 -13.78 13.38
N ILE A 36 -9.33 -12.78 14.18
CA ILE A 36 -8.69 -12.46 15.44
C ILE A 36 -8.77 -13.68 16.39
N SER A 37 -7.66 -13.97 17.06
CA SER A 37 -7.58 -14.93 18.16
C SER A 37 -7.29 -14.10 19.42
N THR A 38 -8.01 -14.22 20.53
CA THR A 38 -8.28 -15.45 21.29
C THR A 38 -9.42 -15.23 22.32
N ALA A 39 -10.57 -15.92 22.22
CA ALA A 39 -11.38 -16.46 23.36
C ALA A 39 -12.82 -16.90 22.98
N ASP A 40 -13.52 -16.22 22.07
CA ASP A 40 -14.99 -16.35 21.98
C ASP A 40 -15.51 -16.99 20.67
N PHE A 41 -14.82 -18.02 20.14
CA PHE A 41 -15.35 -18.78 19.00
C PHE A 41 -16.47 -19.75 19.46
N VAL A 42 -17.58 -19.17 19.93
CA VAL A 42 -18.85 -19.87 20.15
C VAL A 42 -19.87 -19.26 19.19
N GLY A 43 -20.18 -19.97 18.10
CA GLY A 43 -21.46 -19.79 17.40
C GLY A 43 -21.52 -18.83 16.20
N GLY A 44 -20.62 -18.96 15.21
CA GLY A 44 -20.90 -18.47 13.85
C GLY A 44 -21.08 -16.96 13.68
N GLN A 45 -20.56 -16.15 14.59
CA GLN A 45 -20.67 -14.70 14.53
C GLN A 45 -19.65 -14.14 13.52
N LYS A 46 -20.14 -13.22 12.66
CA LYS A 46 -19.35 -12.48 11.68
C LYS A 46 -18.12 -11.85 12.37
N PRO A 47 -16.92 -11.85 11.76
CA PRO A 47 -15.77 -11.19 12.34
C PRO A 47 -16.10 -9.71 12.58
N TRP A 48 -15.83 -9.25 13.79
CA TRP A 48 -16.09 -7.87 14.24
C TRP A 48 -15.13 -6.86 13.60
N ALA A 49 -14.00 -7.33 13.07
CA ALA A 49 -13.11 -6.54 12.23
C ALA A 49 -13.14 -6.99 10.76
N VAL A 50 -13.10 -6.02 9.84
CA VAL A 50 -13.12 -6.23 8.39
C VAL A 50 -11.99 -5.43 7.73
N LEU A 51 -11.14 -6.11 6.95
CA LEU A 51 -10.16 -5.44 6.09
C LEU A 51 -10.88 -4.58 5.05
N LYS A 52 -10.50 -3.31 4.95
CA LYS A 52 -10.91 -2.38 3.89
C LYS A 52 -9.66 -1.94 3.14
N VAL A 53 -9.77 -1.89 1.82
CA VAL A 53 -8.71 -1.37 0.97
C VAL A 53 -9.27 -0.42 -0.07
N ASP A 54 -8.46 0.55 -0.45
CA ASP A 54 -8.83 1.50 -1.48
C ASP A 54 -8.73 0.88 -2.90
N SER A 55 -7.98 -0.21 -3.04
CA SER A 55 -7.80 -0.93 -4.30
C SER A 55 -7.29 -2.36 -4.09
N PHE A 56 -7.68 -3.28 -4.96
CA PHE A 56 -7.12 -4.64 -5.08
C PHE A 56 -5.89 -4.69 -6.00
N GLU A 57 -5.59 -3.57 -6.67
CA GLU A 57 -4.43 -3.41 -7.52
C GLU A 57 -3.53 -2.29 -7.01
N GLY A 58 -2.24 -2.54 -7.07
CA GLY A 58 -1.20 -1.59 -6.71
C GLY A 58 -0.21 -1.35 -7.84
N TYR A 59 0.42 -0.19 -7.83
CA TYR A 59 1.34 0.24 -8.88
C TYR A 59 2.61 0.84 -8.27
N LEU A 60 3.77 0.47 -8.81
CA LEU A 60 5.07 1.06 -8.47
C LEU A 60 5.85 1.36 -9.75
N PRO A 61 6.62 2.46 -9.79
CA PRO A 61 7.55 2.69 -10.89
C PRO A 61 8.69 1.66 -10.84
N GLU A 62 9.20 1.26 -12.01
CA GLU A 62 10.28 0.25 -12.11
C GLU A 62 11.57 0.66 -11.40
N ASN A 63 11.78 1.96 -11.23
CA ASN A 63 12.92 2.54 -10.54
C ASN A 63 12.57 2.99 -9.11
N ALA A 64 11.53 2.42 -8.50
CA ALA A 64 11.15 2.71 -7.13
C ALA A 64 12.31 2.42 -6.15
N GLU A 65 12.57 3.36 -5.25
CA GLU A 65 13.51 3.18 -4.15
C GLU A 65 12.81 2.50 -2.96
N VAL A 66 13.60 1.88 -2.06
CA VAL A 66 13.07 1.36 -0.80
C VAL A 66 12.36 2.49 -0.03
N GLY A 67 11.18 2.20 0.49
CA GLY A 67 10.29 3.16 1.15
C GLY A 67 9.26 3.79 0.20
N THR A 68 9.33 3.56 -1.11
CA THR A 68 8.31 4.05 -2.05
C THR A 68 6.96 3.41 -1.75
N THR A 69 5.94 4.23 -1.51
CA THR A 69 4.58 3.75 -1.29
C THR A 69 3.93 3.27 -2.58
N VAL A 70 3.26 2.12 -2.50
CA VAL A 70 2.46 1.57 -3.60
C VAL A 70 1.30 2.50 -3.89
N ARG A 71 0.96 2.67 -5.17
CA ARG A 71 -0.07 3.58 -5.66
C ARG A 71 -1.32 2.83 -6.11
N ILE A 72 -2.50 3.45 -5.99
CA ILE A 72 -3.77 2.84 -6.44
C ILE A 72 -3.99 2.95 -7.96
N ALA A 73 -3.16 3.71 -8.66
CA ALA A 73 -3.21 3.86 -10.11
C ALA A 73 -1.77 4.00 -10.66
N PRO A 74 -1.54 3.80 -11.97
CA PRO A 74 -0.21 3.88 -12.59
C PRO A 74 0.28 5.33 -12.74
N SER A 75 0.39 6.03 -11.62
CA SER A 75 0.81 7.43 -11.52
C SER A 75 1.29 7.74 -10.11
N MET A 76 2.46 8.36 -10.01
CA MET A 76 3.01 8.84 -8.73
C MET A 76 2.19 9.96 -8.08
N LYS A 77 1.26 10.57 -8.83
CA LYS A 77 0.32 11.57 -8.31
C LYS A 77 -0.95 10.95 -7.72
N SER A 78 -1.15 9.65 -7.91
CA SER A 78 -2.31 8.97 -7.35
C SER A 78 -2.13 8.69 -5.85
N ALA A 79 -3.24 8.40 -5.17
CA ALA A 79 -3.22 8.09 -3.75
C ALA A 79 -2.33 6.88 -3.47
N SER A 80 -1.72 6.87 -2.29
CA SER A 80 -1.04 5.69 -1.77
C SER A 80 -2.09 4.62 -1.45
N LEU A 81 -1.76 3.38 -1.76
CA LEU A 81 -2.57 2.24 -1.37
C LEU A 81 -2.50 2.07 0.15
N GLN A 82 -3.66 2.16 0.79
CA GLN A 82 -3.81 1.97 2.23
C GLN A 82 -4.67 0.75 2.51
N ILE A 83 -4.22 -0.04 3.48
CA ILE A 83 -4.91 -1.18 4.06
C ILE A 83 -5.43 -0.73 5.41
N LEU A 84 -6.75 -0.73 5.56
CA LEU A 84 -7.45 -0.32 6.75
C LEU A 84 -8.16 -1.51 7.39
N VAL A 85 -8.44 -1.39 8.68
CA VAL A 85 -9.31 -2.31 9.39
C VAL A 85 -10.50 -1.51 9.93
N ASP A 86 -11.70 -1.92 9.53
CA ASP A 86 -12.94 -1.44 10.12
C ASP A 86 -13.35 -2.39 11.23
N ASP A 87 -13.20 -1.93 12.46
CA ASP A 87 -13.45 -2.70 13.67
C ASP A 87 -14.70 -2.16 14.37
N GLN A 88 -15.75 -2.97 14.37
CA GLN A 88 -17.05 -2.60 14.92
C GLN A 88 -17.09 -2.67 16.45
N ASP A 89 -16.07 -3.26 17.08
CA ASP A 89 -15.98 -3.38 18.53
C ASP A 89 -15.31 -2.16 19.18
N LEU A 90 -14.59 -1.34 18.40
CA LEU A 90 -13.99 -0.09 18.88
C LEU A 90 -15.04 1.01 19.09
N LYS A 91 -15.51 1.15 20.33
CA LYS A 91 -16.42 2.22 20.73
C LYS A 91 -15.66 3.48 21.15
N PRO A 92 -16.27 4.68 21.02
CA PRO A 92 -15.68 5.91 21.55
C PRO A 92 -15.27 5.74 23.03
N GLY A 93 -14.00 6.04 23.33
CA GLY A 93 -13.43 5.89 24.68
C GLY A 93 -12.66 4.59 24.92
N MET A 94 -12.65 3.64 23.98
CA MET A 94 -11.73 2.50 24.01
C MET A 94 -10.33 2.92 23.52
N PRO A 95 -9.25 2.26 24.00
CA PRO A 95 -7.93 2.39 23.40
C PRO A 95 -8.01 2.03 21.90
N PRO A 96 -7.23 2.71 21.03
CA PRO A 96 -7.19 2.34 19.63
C PRO A 96 -6.65 0.91 19.49
N ALA A 97 -7.30 0.08 18.70
CA ALA A 97 -6.75 -1.21 18.32
C ALA A 97 -5.44 -1.03 17.56
N ILE A 98 -4.48 -1.91 17.86
CA ILE A 98 -3.24 -1.99 17.10
C ILE A 98 -3.32 -3.22 16.22
N TYR A 99 -3.13 -3.03 14.93
CA TYR A 99 -3.14 -4.10 13.95
C TYR A 99 -1.74 -4.39 13.44
N GLN A 100 -1.34 -5.65 13.49
CA GLN A 100 -0.17 -6.18 12.80
C GLN A 100 -0.59 -6.73 11.44
N TYR A 101 0.04 -6.25 10.39
CA TYR A 101 -0.18 -6.74 9.03
C TYR A 101 0.88 -7.77 8.66
N ILE A 102 0.43 -8.88 8.06
CA ILE A 102 1.27 -9.99 7.62
C ILE A 102 1.08 -10.12 6.11
N LEU A 103 2.17 -10.08 5.36
CA LEU A 103 2.18 -10.28 3.91
C LEU A 103 2.70 -11.68 3.58
N THR A 104 1.98 -12.38 2.70
CA THR A 104 2.38 -13.66 2.11
C THR A 104 2.11 -13.65 0.61
N GLY A 105 2.44 -14.72 -0.12
CA GLY A 105 2.26 -14.79 -1.58
C GLY A 105 3.53 -14.51 -2.37
N TYR A 106 3.38 -14.37 -3.70
CA TYR A 106 4.51 -14.17 -4.61
C TYR A 106 5.01 -12.72 -4.54
N GLY A 107 6.28 -12.55 -4.17
CA GLY A 107 6.93 -11.23 -4.04
C GLY A 107 6.72 -10.53 -2.71
N ALA A 108 6.06 -11.18 -1.73
CA ALA A 108 5.74 -10.57 -0.44
C ALA A 108 6.97 -10.10 0.35
N GLU A 109 8.11 -10.78 0.19
CA GLU A 109 9.40 -10.42 0.79
C GLU A 109 9.93 -9.05 0.32
N LYS A 110 9.41 -8.53 -0.79
CA LYS A 110 9.79 -7.22 -1.34
C LYS A 110 9.00 -6.07 -0.71
N PHE A 111 7.91 -6.35 -0.01
CA PHE A 111 6.98 -5.34 0.49
C PHE A 111 6.84 -5.38 2.01
N ALA A 112 6.38 -4.28 2.57
CA ALA A 112 5.98 -4.18 3.96
C ALA A 112 4.80 -3.21 4.10
N VAL A 113 4.08 -3.31 5.22
CA VAL A 113 2.98 -2.41 5.58
C VAL A 113 3.38 -1.66 6.85
N ASP A 114 3.23 -0.34 6.87
CA ASP A 114 3.49 0.46 8.07
C ASP A 114 2.32 0.35 9.08
N GLN A 115 2.49 0.88 10.28
CA GLN A 115 1.44 0.86 11.32
C GLN A 115 0.17 1.63 10.95
N ARG A 116 0.24 2.51 9.94
CA ARG A 116 -0.92 3.26 9.43
C ARG A 116 -1.60 2.52 8.28
N GLY A 117 -1.07 1.37 7.85
CA GLY A 117 -1.63 0.57 6.78
C GLY A 117 -1.10 0.89 5.39
N PHE A 118 -0.08 1.74 5.22
CA PHE A 118 0.47 2.01 3.89
C PHE A 118 1.40 0.89 3.44
N LEU A 119 1.14 0.34 2.26
CA LEU A 119 2.00 -0.65 1.62
C LEU A 119 3.16 0.06 0.91
N PHE A 120 4.38 -0.40 1.14
CA PHE A 120 5.59 0.19 0.55
C PHE A 120 6.62 -0.87 0.15
N LEU A 121 7.51 -0.48 -0.75
CA LEU A 121 8.63 -1.30 -1.18
C LEU A 121 9.67 -1.40 -0.06
N ASN A 122 9.95 -2.59 0.44
CA ASN A 122 10.88 -2.86 1.53
C ASN A 122 12.27 -3.33 1.04
N SER A 123 12.37 -3.81 -0.19
CA SER A 123 13.62 -4.24 -0.81
C SER A 123 13.67 -3.84 -2.27
N ASN A 124 14.83 -3.35 -2.72
CA ASN A 124 15.05 -2.85 -4.08
C ASN A 124 15.54 -3.91 -5.07
N ASN A 125 15.77 -5.15 -4.63
CA ASN A 125 16.23 -6.19 -5.54
C ASN A 125 15.07 -6.69 -6.41
N ASP A 126 15.27 -6.73 -7.74
CA ASP A 126 14.40 -7.33 -8.76
C ASP A 126 13.02 -6.70 -9.02
N ILE A 127 12.91 -5.37 -8.89
CA ILE A 127 11.77 -4.61 -9.40
C ILE A 127 12.07 -4.25 -10.87
N ASP A 128 11.53 -5.02 -11.82
CA ASP A 128 11.78 -4.86 -13.26
C ASP A 128 10.48 -5.05 -14.05
N ALA A 129 10.05 -4.00 -14.75
CA ALA A 129 8.80 -4.01 -15.54
C ALA A 129 8.90 -4.85 -16.81
N ASP A 130 10.11 -5.09 -17.31
CA ASP A 130 10.37 -5.73 -18.60
C ASP A 130 10.52 -7.25 -18.46
N ARG A 131 10.56 -7.73 -17.23
CA ARG A 131 10.54 -9.16 -16.92
C ARG A 131 9.14 -9.72 -17.12
N SER A 132 9.03 -10.93 -17.64
CA SER A 132 7.76 -11.63 -17.91
C SER A 132 6.88 -11.89 -16.66
N SER A 133 7.37 -11.54 -15.47
CA SER A 133 6.69 -11.66 -14.18
C SER A 133 6.66 -10.33 -13.42
N SER A 134 6.45 -9.21 -14.11
CA SER A 134 6.31 -7.86 -13.51
C SER A 134 4.99 -7.64 -12.76
N THR A 135 4.31 -8.73 -12.40
CA THR A 135 3.13 -8.75 -11.54
C THR A 135 3.45 -9.56 -10.29
N PHE A 136 3.32 -8.96 -9.11
CA PHE A 136 3.38 -9.69 -7.85
C PHE A 136 1.98 -9.98 -7.32
N MET A 137 1.87 -11.01 -6.47
CA MET A 137 0.59 -11.44 -5.89
C MET A 137 0.70 -11.49 -4.37
N LEU A 138 0.14 -10.49 -3.69
CA LEU A 138 0.21 -10.39 -2.24
C LEU A 138 -1.06 -10.89 -1.59
N HIS A 139 -0.90 -11.67 -0.54
CA HIS A 139 -1.95 -12.04 0.40
C HIS A 139 -1.75 -11.27 1.69
N VAL A 140 -2.74 -10.46 2.07
CA VAL A 140 -2.68 -9.64 3.29
C VAL A 140 -3.54 -10.27 4.38
N LEU A 141 -2.98 -10.39 5.57
CA LEU A 141 -3.69 -10.72 6.81
C LEU A 141 -3.49 -9.58 7.83
N ALA A 142 -4.53 -9.25 8.58
CA ALA A 142 -4.47 -8.29 9.69
C ALA A 142 -4.81 -8.99 11.00
N ARG A 143 -3.94 -8.84 12.00
CA ARG A 143 -4.09 -9.41 13.33
C ARG A 143 -4.18 -8.28 14.34
N GLU A 144 -5.22 -8.26 15.16
CA GLU A 144 -5.30 -7.34 16.29
C GLU A 144 -4.30 -7.76 17.40
N VAL A 145 -3.68 -6.78 18.03
CA VAL A 145 -2.65 -6.94 19.06
C VAL A 145 -3.00 -6.10 20.27
N ASP A 146 -2.83 -6.68 21.46
CA ASP A 146 -2.92 -6.02 22.77
C ASP A 146 -4.26 -5.35 23.10
N THR A 147 -5.36 -5.91 22.62
CA THR A 147 -6.73 -5.46 22.90
C THR A 147 -7.50 -6.54 23.65
N THR A 148 -8.40 -6.09 24.52
CA THR A 148 -9.38 -6.98 25.16
C THR A 148 -10.67 -6.87 24.36
N PRO A 149 -11.23 -7.98 23.81
CA PRO A 149 -12.47 -7.93 23.05
C PRO A 149 -13.57 -7.28 23.89
N CYS A 150 -14.38 -6.40 23.29
CA CYS A 150 -15.54 -5.87 23.97
C CYS A 150 -16.63 -6.96 23.98
N VAL A 151 -16.65 -7.79 25.02
CA VAL A 151 -17.71 -8.81 25.14
C VAL A 151 -19.04 -8.05 25.26
N ALA A 152 -19.88 -8.14 24.23
CA ALA A 152 -21.25 -7.69 24.32
C ALA A 152 -21.91 -8.49 25.44
N VAL A 153 -22.16 -7.84 26.59
CA VAL A 153 -22.90 -8.45 27.69
C VAL A 153 -24.30 -8.76 27.18
N THR A 154 -24.51 -9.96 26.67
CA THR A 154 -25.83 -10.54 26.53
C THR A 154 -26.33 -10.79 27.94
N ARG A 155 -27.03 -9.80 28.49
CA ARG A 155 -27.89 -10.02 29.63
C ARG A 155 -28.96 -11.02 29.18
N SER A 156 -28.80 -12.29 29.55
CA SER A 156 -29.91 -13.23 29.56
C SER A 156 -30.91 -12.77 30.64
N PRO A 157 -32.22 -12.73 30.34
CA PRO A 157 -33.26 -12.51 31.34
C PRO A 157 -33.33 -13.68 32.34
#